data_AF-A0A0G1WG33-F1
#
_entry.id   AF-A0A0G1WG33-F1
#
_cell.length_a   1.000
_cell.length_b   1.000
_cell.length_c   1.000
_cell.angle_alpha   90.00
_cell.angle_beta   90.00
_cell.angle_gamma   90.00
#
_symmetry.space_group_name_H-M   'P 1'
#
loop_
_entity.id
_entity.type
_entity.pdbx_description
1 polymer ?
#
loop_
_entity_poly.entity_id
_entity_poly.type
_entity_poly.pdbx_seq_one_letter_code
_entity_poly.pdbx_strand_id
1 'polypeptide(L)' 'MSAPSPLEFAERLTDFELGEYRFRIRDYRVAFDVENDTAKILKVGHRKDMYK' A
#
# COMPACT_ATOMS: atom_id res chain seq x y z
N MET A 1 -9.42 -7.76 -17.42
CA MET A 1 -9.25 -8.93 -16.53
C MET A 1 -8.84 -8.42 -15.17
N SER A 2 -9.42 -8.93 -14.09
CA SER A 2 -8.96 -8.71 -12.72
C SER A 2 -7.93 -9.78 -12.34
N ALA A 3 -6.97 -9.43 -11.49
CA ALA A 3 -6.11 -10.43 -10.86
C ALA A 3 -6.86 -11.12 -9.71
N PRO A 4 -6.50 -12.38 -9.37
CA PRO A 4 -7.14 -13.12 -8.30
C PRO A 4 -6.78 -12.56 -6.90
N SER A 5 -5.60 -11.97 -6.72
CA SER A 5 -5.18 -11.37 -5.46
C SER A 5 -4.57 -9.98 -5.71
N PRO A 6 -5.11 -8.91 -5.10
CA PRO A 6 -4.52 -7.58 -5.18
C PRO A 6 -3.10 -7.52 -4.60
N LEU A 7 -2.77 -8.36 -3.61
CA LEU A 7 -1.47 -8.36 -2.93
C LEU A 7 -0.31 -8.75 -3.86
N GLU A 8 -0.57 -9.40 -4.99
CA GLU A 8 0.46 -9.67 -6.01
C GLU A 8 1.07 -8.38 -6.59
N PHE A 9 0.37 -7.26 -6.47
CA PHE A 9 0.85 -5.93 -6.90
C PHE A 9 1.38 -5.07 -5.75
N ALA A 10 1.34 -5.57 -4.52
CA ALA A 10 1.78 -4.85 -3.35
C ALA A 10 3.22 -5.23 -2.98
N GLU A 11 3.99 -4.23 -2.54
CA GLU A 11 5.29 -4.46 -1.91
C GLU A 11 5.11 -4.48 -0.39
N ARG A 12 5.68 -5.48 0.29
CA ARG A 12 5.70 -5.52 1.76
C ARG A 12 6.71 -4.51 2.29
N LEU A 13 6.30 -3.70 3.26
CA LEU A 13 7.15 -2.72 3.92
C LEU A 13 7.86 -3.36 5.12
N THR A 14 9.08 -2.89 5.39
CA THR A 14 9.85 -3.23 6.60
C THR A 14 9.69 -2.19 7.70
N ASP A 15 9.19 -1.01 7.34
CA ASP A 15 8.93 0.10 8.25
C ASP A 15 7.45 0.08 8.63
N PHE A 16 7.18 -0.36 9.86
CA PHE A 16 5.83 -0.55 10.37
C PHE A 16 5.10 0.78 10.68
N GLU A 17 5.78 1.93 10.66
CA GLU A 17 5.12 3.22 10.87
C GLU A 17 4.28 3.65 9.66
N LEU A 18 4.61 3.15 8.46
CA LEU A 18 3.90 3.48 7.22
C LEU A 18 2.78 2.48 6.88
N GLY A 19 2.80 1.30 7.50
CA GLY A 19 1.90 0.19 7.23
C GLY A 19 2.63 -1.07 6.77
N GLU A 20 1.89 -2.16 6.57
CA GLU A 20 2.45 -3.47 6.19
C GLU A 20 2.75 -3.58 4.69
N TYR A 21 1.95 -2.95 3.85
CA TYR A 21 2.00 -3.08 2.39
C TYR A 21 1.90 -1.73 1.69
N ARG A 22 2.38 -1.70 0.44
CA ARG A 22 2.30 -0.52 -0.42
C ARG A 22 2.00 -0.87 -1.87
N PHE A 23 1.00 -0.21 -2.44
CA PHE A 23 0.84 -0.14 -3.90
C PHE A 23 1.66 1.01 -4.50
N ARG A 24 2.34 0.72 -5.61
CA ARG A 24 3.01 1.74 -6.45
C ARG A 24 2.16 2.03 -7.68
N ILE A 25 1.57 3.22 -7.73
CA ILE A 25 0.71 3.66 -8.85
C ILE A 25 1.36 4.88 -9.51
N ARG A 26 2.28 4.63 -10.45
CA ARG A 26 3.12 5.69 -11.08
C ARG A 26 3.80 6.57 -10.03
N ASP A 27 3.29 7.80 -9.84
CA ASP A 27 3.78 8.80 -8.89
C ASP A 27 3.04 8.82 -7.56
N TYR A 28 1.99 8.00 -7.39
CA TYR A 28 1.24 7.84 -6.15
C TYR A 28 1.58 6.53 -5.45
N ARG A 29 1.53 6.57 -4.11
CA ARG A 29 1.72 5.42 -3.23
C ARG A 29 0.49 5.31 -2.36
N VAL A 30 0.07 4.08 -2.13
CA VAL A 30 -1.02 3.74 -1.21
C VAL A 30 -0.42 2.79 -0.19
N ALA A 31 -0.32 3.22 1.06
CA ALA A 31 0.13 2.40 2.16
C ALA A 31 -1.08 1.87 2.95
N PHE A 32 -1.06 0.59 3.29
CA PHE A 32 -2.19 -0.10 3.89
C PHE A 32 -1.76 -1.33 4.68
N ASP A 33 -2.61 -1.71 5.63
CA ASP A 33 -2.50 -2.95 6.40
C ASP A 33 -3.53 -3.96 5.90
N VAL A 34 -3.29 -5.25 6.15
CA VAL A 34 -4.27 -6.30 5.83
C VAL A 34 -4.73 -6.98 7.12
N GLU A 35 -5.99 -6.77 7.47
CA GLU A 35 -6.63 -7.39 8.63
C GLU A 35 -7.87 -8.15 8.17
N ASN A 36 -7.96 -9.45 8.44
CA ASN A 36 -9.15 -10.28 8.13
C ASN A 36 -9.66 -10.11 6.69
N ASP A 37 -8.77 -10.27 5.70
CA ASP A 37 -9.07 -10.10 4.25
C ASP A 37 -9.52 -8.67 3.86
N THR A 38 -9.32 -7.69 4.75
CA THR A 38 -9.63 -6.29 4.50
C THR A 38 -8.34 -5.48 4.40
N ALA A 39 -8.17 -4.80 3.26
CA ALA A 39 -7.10 -3.82 3.09
C ALA A 39 -7.52 -2.47 3.70
N LYS A 40 -6.90 -2.10 4.82
CA LYS A 40 -7.14 -0.84 5.52
C LYS A 40 -6.17 0.22 5.04
N ILE A 41 -6.68 1.19 4.27
CA ILE A 41 -5.85 2.26 3.71
C ILE A 41 -5.43 3.23 4.82
N LEU A 42 -4.12 3.36 5.04
CA LEU A 42 -3.54 4.25 6.03
C LEU A 42 -3.18 5.61 5.43
N LYS A 43 -2.55 5.61 4.25
CA LYS A 43 -2.13 6.83 3.57
C LYS A 43 -2.18 6.67 2.06
N VAL A 44 -2.71 7.69 1.38
CA VAL A 44 -2.62 7.84 -0.07
C VAL A 44 -1.95 9.16 -0.37
N GLY A 45 -0.98 9.16 -1.27
CA GLY A 45 -0.36 10.41 -1.64
C GLY A 45 0.73 10.26 -2.68
N HIS A 46 1.19 11.41 -3.15
CA HIS A 46 2.26 11.47 -4.12
C HIS A 46 3.59 11.03 -3.50
N ARG A 47 4.53 10.53 -4.31
CA ARG A 47 5.81 9.95 -3.87
C ARG A 47 6.63 10.86 -2.94
N LYS A 48 6.45 12.16 -3.09
CA LYS A 48 7.16 13.20 -2.33
C LYS A 48 6.53 13.50 -0.96
N ASP A 49 5.30 13.05 -0.74
CA ASP A 49 4.49 13.39 0.44
C ASP A 49 4.23 12.18 1.35
N MET A 50 4.78 11.01 0.99
CA MET A 50 4.68 9.81 1.84
C MET A 50 5.44 9.94 3.14
N TYR A 51 6.57 10.65 3.13
CA TYR A 51 7.46 10.82 4.29
C TYR A 51 7.29 12.17 4.99
N LYS A 52 6.24 12.93 4.63
CA LYS A 52 5.87 14.18 5.30
C LYS A 52 4.72 13.95 6.27
#